data_AF-A0A7S2MB02-F1
#
_entry.id   AF-A0A7S2MB02-F1
#
_cell.length_a   1.000
_cell.length_b   1.000
_cell.length_c   1.000
_cell.angle_alpha   90.00
_cell.angle_beta   90.00
_cell.angle_gamma   90.00
#
_symmetry.space_group_name_H-M   'P 1'
#
loop_
_entity.id
_entity.type
_entity.pdbx_description
1 polymer ?
#
loop_
_entity_poly.entity_id
_entity_poly.type
_entity_poly.pdbx_seq_one_letter_code
_entity_poly.pdbx_strand_id
1 'polypeptide(L)'
;SSFLKAGKLSKQNVSNNVAAYSIQRNAFLEAYATSVVKMSPTLVMIASRMIGVRAISGKDVVLKVLMIGRGWDESKLNEHSNPYIDDLCDRCTLLWRFMSSSKKLPNATLRMVWDCIIGSSFLSLLEGFSRVLTCSTEGRALMSMDLAA
;
A
#
# COMPACT_ATOMS: atom_id res chain seq x y z
N SER A 1 -68.03 -3.68 -25.93
CA SER A 1 -67.12 -2.53 -25.70
C SER A 1 -66.35 -2.61 -24.37
N SER A 2 -66.90 -3.19 -23.30
CA SER A 2 -66.26 -3.28 -21.96
C SER A 2 -65.07 -4.27 -21.84
N PHE A 3 -65.12 -5.43 -22.51
CA PHE A 3 -64.09 -6.47 -22.39
C PHE A 3 -62.72 -6.10 -23.00
N LEU A 4 -62.69 -5.31 -24.08
CA LEU A 4 -61.44 -4.82 -24.70
C LEU A 4 -60.69 -3.80 -23.82
N LYS A 5 -61.40 -3.12 -22.90
CA LYS A 5 -60.81 -2.14 -21.98
C LYS A 5 -60.11 -2.82 -20.79
N ALA A 6 -60.68 -3.91 -20.29
CA ALA A 6 -60.10 -4.73 -19.21
C ALA A 6 -58.77 -5.41 -19.62
N GLY A 7 -58.68 -5.92 -20.86
CA GLY A 7 -57.46 -6.53 -21.38
C GLY A 7 -56.30 -5.54 -21.60
N LYS A 8 -56.60 -4.28 -21.93
CA LYS A 8 -55.59 -3.21 -22.01
C LYS A 8 -55.08 -2.79 -20.62
N LEU A 9 -55.98 -2.65 -19.64
CA LEU A 9 -55.64 -2.33 -18.25
C LEU A 9 -54.74 -3.40 -17.59
N SER A 10 -55.00 -4.68 -17.85
CA SER A 10 -54.17 -5.80 -17.36
C SER A 10 -52.76 -5.76 -17.94
N LYS A 11 -52.61 -5.57 -19.27
CA LYS A 11 -51.29 -5.47 -19.92
C LYS A 11 -50.51 -4.23 -19.47
N GLN A 12 -51.19 -3.09 -19.26
CA GLN A 12 -50.58 -1.87 -18.74
C GLN A 12 -50.03 -2.07 -17.32
N ASN A 13 -50.77 -2.78 -16.45
CA ASN A 13 -50.35 -3.07 -15.08
C ASN A 13 -49.13 -4.00 -15.02
N VAL A 14 -49.07 -5.02 -15.88
CA VAL A 14 -47.89 -5.90 -15.97
C VAL A 14 -46.67 -5.13 -16.46
N SER A 15 -46.81 -4.29 -17.48
CA SER A 15 -45.73 -3.46 -17.98
C SER A 15 -45.20 -2.45 -16.93
N ASN A 16 -46.10 -1.87 -16.14
CA ASN A 16 -45.75 -0.96 -15.05
C ASN A 16 -45.03 -1.68 -13.91
N ASN A 17 -45.43 -2.91 -13.56
CA ASN A 17 -44.77 -3.71 -12.53
C ASN A 17 -43.35 -4.14 -12.96
N VAL A 18 -43.16 -4.50 -14.23
CA VAL A 18 -41.83 -4.85 -14.77
C VAL A 18 -40.90 -3.62 -14.76
N ALA A 19 -41.43 -2.45 -15.14
CA ALA A 19 -40.69 -1.19 -15.07
C ALA A 19 -40.31 -0.84 -13.62
N ALA A 20 -41.23 -0.93 -12.66
CA ALA A 20 -40.95 -0.69 -11.24
C ALA A 20 -39.87 -1.63 -10.68
N TYR A 21 -39.93 -2.92 -11.02
CA TYR A 21 -38.91 -3.90 -10.62
C TYR A 21 -37.53 -3.60 -11.22
N SER A 22 -37.48 -3.10 -12.46
CA SER A 22 -36.22 -2.72 -13.11
C SER A 22 -35.59 -1.48 -12.50
N ILE A 23 -36.41 -0.47 -12.14
CA ILE A 23 -35.98 0.76 -11.47
C ILE A 23 -35.40 0.44 -10.09
N GLN A 24 -36.10 -0.39 -9.31
CA GLN A 24 -35.64 -0.79 -7.98
C GLN A 24 -34.32 -1.58 -8.03
N ARG A 25 -34.16 -2.45 -9.04
CA ARG A 25 -32.94 -3.22 -9.25
C ARG A 25 -31.76 -2.32 -9.64
N ASN A 26 -31.98 -1.33 -10.51
CA ASN A 26 -30.95 -0.38 -10.92
C ASN A 26 -30.52 0.50 -9.74
N ALA A 27 -31.46 0.96 -8.91
CA ALA A 27 -31.15 1.73 -7.70
C ALA A 27 -30.30 0.91 -6.70
N PHE A 28 -30.61 -0.38 -6.52
CA PHE A 28 -29.81 -1.27 -5.69
C PHE A 28 -28.39 -1.47 -6.25
N LEU A 29 -28.27 -1.69 -7.56
CA LEU A 29 -26.96 -1.84 -8.23
C LEU A 29 -26.12 -0.56 -8.12
N GLU A 30 -26.74 0.60 -8.23
CA GLU A 30 -26.07 1.90 -8.10
C GLU A 30 -25.60 2.16 -6.66
N ALA A 31 -26.43 1.81 -5.66
CA ALA A 31 -26.05 1.88 -4.25
C ALA A 31 -24.89 0.93 -3.92
N TYR A 32 -24.93 -0.31 -4.45
CA TYR A 32 -23.85 -1.28 -4.31
C TYR A 32 -22.56 -0.79 -5.00
N ALA A 33 -22.64 -0.35 -6.25
CA ALA A 33 -21.50 0.17 -7.00
C ALA A 33 -20.87 1.37 -6.28
N THR A 34 -21.69 2.30 -5.78
CA THR A 34 -21.23 3.45 -4.99
C THR A 34 -20.52 3.01 -3.71
N SER A 35 -21.04 1.99 -3.02
CA SER A 35 -20.41 1.42 -1.82
C SER A 35 -19.04 0.80 -2.13
N VAL A 36 -18.95 0.00 -3.20
CA VAL A 36 -17.70 -0.64 -3.63
C VAL A 36 -16.66 0.40 -4.05
N VAL A 37 -17.07 1.41 -4.82
CA VAL A 37 -16.18 2.51 -5.23
C VAL A 37 -15.64 3.28 -4.02
N LYS A 38 -16.45 3.45 -2.97
CA LYS A 38 -16.00 4.08 -1.70
C LYS A 38 -14.97 3.23 -0.94
N MET A 39 -15.07 1.90 -0.99
CA MET A 39 -14.14 0.99 -0.29
C MET A 39 -12.83 0.76 -1.04
N SER A 40 -12.85 0.90 -2.37
CA SER A 40 -11.71 0.62 -3.25
C SER A 40 -10.40 1.31 -2.82
N PRO A 41 -10.36 2.62 -2.49
CA PRO A 41 -9.11 3.29 -2.10
C PRO A 41 -8.46 2.68 -0.86
N THR A 42 -9.26 2.31 0.14
CA THR A 42 -8.77 1.67 1.38
C THR A 42 -8.14 0.32 1.10
N LEU A 43 -8.76 -0.49 0.23
CA LEU A 43 -8.20 -1.79 -0.17
C LEU A 43 -6.90 -1.63 -0.95
N VAL A 44 -6.83 -0.67 -1.88
CA VAL A 44 -5.60 -0.38 -2.63
C VAL A 44 -4.49 0.08 -1.69
N MET A 45 -4.80 0.92 -0.69
CA MET A 45 -3.83 1.37 0.31
C MET A 45 -3.27 0.20 1.14
N ILE A 46 -4.14 -0.67 1.66
CA ILE A 46 -3.73 -1.84 2.44
C ILE A 46 -2.90 -2.80 1.58
N ALA A 47 -3.32 -3.08 0.35
CA ALA A 47 -2.56 -3.91 -0.59
C ALA A 47 -1.19 -3.31 -0.89
N SER A 48 -1.12 -2.01 -1.14
CA SER A 48 0.14 -1.29 -1.41
C SER A 48 1.09 -1.34 -0.24
N ARG A 49 0.59 -1.23 1.00
CA ARG A 49 1.40 -1.42 2.22
C ARG A 49 1.95 -2.84 2.32
N MET A 50 1.12 -3.87 2.11
CA MET A 50 1.57 -5.27 2.17
C MET A 50 2.63 -5.57 1.11
N ILE A 51 2.44 -5.05 -0.11
CA ILE A 51 3.43 -5.18 -1.19
C ILE A 51 4.71 -4.43 -0.81
N GLY A 52 4.60 -3.22 -0.25
CA GLY A 52 5.74 -2.43 0.23
C GLY A 52 6.62 -3.21 1.20
N VAL A 53 6.04 -3.75 2.28
CA VAL A 53 6.77 -4.56 3.28
C VAL A 53 7.44 -5.80 2.66
N ARG A 54 6.78 -6.45 1.70
CA ARG A 54 7.33 -7.63 1.01
C ARG A 54 8.45 -7.26 0.05
N ALA A 55 8.32 -6.16 -0.68
CA ALA A 55 9.26 -5.76 -1.71
C ALA A 55 10.63 -5.34 -1.13
N ILE A 56 10.61 -4.77 0.08
CA ILE A 56 11.83 -4.36 0.79
C ILE A 56 12.46 -5.49 1.61
N SER A 57 11.82 -6.67 1.66
CA SER A 57 12.22 -7.78 2.53
C SER A 57 12.43 -7.33 3.98
N GLY A 58 11.44 -6.68 4.61
CA GLY A 58 11.64 -5.98 5.90
C GLY A 58 12.30 -6.82 7.01
N LYS A 59 12.02 -8.13 7.05
CA LYS A 59 12.68 -9.07 7.99
C LYS A 59 14.19 -9.20 7.77
N ASP A 60 14.65 -9.15 6.52
CA ASP A 60 16.07 -9.21 6.15
C ASP A 60 16.79 -7.93 6.59
N VAL A 61 16.18 -6.76 6.38
CA VAL A 61 16.71 -5.48 6.86
C VAL A 61 16.88 -5.48 8.38
N VAL A 62 15.85 -5.91 9.12
CA VAL A 62 15.91 -6.04 10.59
C VAL A 62 17.04 -7.00 11.01
N LEU A 63 17.20 -8.14 10.32
CA LEU A 63 18.27 -9.09 10.62
C LEU A 63 19.66 -8.47 10.38
N LYS A 64 19.85 -7.76 9.26
CA LYS A 64 21.13 -7.10 8.93
C LYS A 64 21.51 -6.03 9.96
N VAL A 65 20.54 -5.25 10.44
CA VAL A 65 20.74 -4.30 11.54
C VAL A 65 21.23 -5.00 12.82
N LEU A 66 20.63 -6.14 13.16
CA LEU A 66 21.02 -6.92 14.34
C LEU A 66 22.39 -7.59 14.17
N MET A 67 22.74 -8.02 12.95
CA MET A 67 24.00 -8.69 12.66
C MET A 67 25.22 -7.77 12.72
N ILE A 68 25.05 -6.44 12.69
CA ILE A 68 26.11 -5.49 13.00
C ILE A 68 26.64 -5.70 14.42
N GLY A 69 25.77 -6.15 15.35
CA GLY A 69 26.16 -6.61 16.67
C GLY A 69 27.01 -5.60 17.44
N ARG A 70 28.28 -5.92 17.68
CA ARG A 70 29.22 -5.04 18.40
C ARG A 70 29.54 -3.75 17.66
N GLY A 71 29.27 -3.64 16.35
CA GLY A 71 29.46 -2.40 15.60
C GLY A 71 28.63 -1.23 16.15
N TRP A 72 27.55 -1.50 16.89
CA TRP A 72 26.76 -0.47 17.57
C TRP A 72 27.39 0.03 18.88
N ASP A 73 28.30 -0.74 19.47
CA ASP A 73 28.98 -0.45 20.74
C ASP A 73 30.42 0.05 20.50
N GLU A 74 30.90 -0.01 19.27
CA GLU A 74 32.20 0.54 18.90
C GLU A 74 32.23 2.06 19.07
N SER A 75 33.32 2.55 19.63
CA SER A 75 33.61 3.99 19.79
C SER A 75 34.22 4.60 18.52
N LYS A 76 34.18 3.87 17.40
CA LYS A 76 34.75 4.30 16.13
C LYS A 76 33.69 5.05 15.35
N LEU A 77 34.00 6.30 15.02
CA LEU A 77 33.14 7.13 14.21
C LEU A 77 33.25 6.65 12.75
N ASN A 78 32.13 6.24 12.18
CA ASN A 78 32.04 5.86 10.78
C ASN A 78 31.67 7.08 9.95
N GLU A 79 32.34 7.23 8.80
CA GLU A 79 32.08 8.35 7.87
C GLU A 79 30.94 8.07 6.88
N HIS A 80 30.56 6.80 6.74
CA HIS A 80 29.59 6.33 5.77
C HIS A 80 28.51 5.49 6.45
N SER A 81 27.31 5.45 5.84
CA SER A 81 26.23 4.56 6.24
C SER A 81 26.64 3.10 6.12
N ASN A 82 25.95 2.24 6.86
CA ASN A 82 26.19 0.82 6.80
C ASN A 82 25.84 0.25 5.41
N PRO A 83 26.54 -0.79 4.93
CA PRO A 83 26.38 -1.32 3.57
C PRO A 83 25.00 -1.91 3.29
N TYR A 84 24.23 -2.27 4.33
CA TYR A 84 22.86 -2.74 4.15
C TYR A 84 21.91 -1.61 3.71
N ILE A 85 22.25 -0.34 3.96
CA ILE A 85 21.51 0.83 3.49
C ILE A 85 21.68 0.99 1.99
N ASP A 86 22.90 0.83 1.47
CA ASP A 86 23.16 0.88 0.03
C ASP A 86 22.36 -0.20 -0.72
N ASP A 87 22.36 -1.44 -0.21
CA ASP A 87 21.55 -2.55 -0.76
C ASP A 87 20.04 -2.26 -0.69
N LEU A 88 19.57 -1.57 0.36
CA LEU A 88 18.17 -1.13 0.46
C LEU A 88 17.85 -0.05 -0.59
N CYS A 89 18.71 0.96 -0.74
CA CYS A 89 18.57 2.04 -1.71
C CYS A 89 18.61 1.52 -3.16
N ASP A 90 19.50 0.58 -3.47
CA ASP A 90 19.59 -0.05 -4.79
C ASP A 90 18.31 -0.82 -5.13
N ARG A 91 17.78 -1.62 -4.19
CA ARG A 91 16.51 -2.33 -4.35
C ARG A 91 15.35 -1.36 -4.57
N CYS A 92 15.26 -0.30 -3.76
CA CYS A 92 14.25 0.75 -3.91
C CYS A 92 14.35 1.42 -5.30
N THR A 93 15.56 1.71 -5.76
CA THR A 93 15.81 2.31 -7.09
C THR A 93 15.37 1.38 -8.22
N LEU A 94 15.70 0.09 -8.15
CA LEU A 94 15.28 -0.91 -9.13
C LEU A 94 13.76 -1.03 -9.18
N LEU A 95 13.12 -1.07 -8.01
CA LEU A 95 11.67 -1.15 -7.89
C LEU A 95 10.99 0.10 -8.46
N TRP A 96 11.48 1.29 -8.13
CA TRP A 96 10.97 2.54 -8.69
C TRP A 96 11.09 2.57 -10.20
N ARG A 97 12.26 2.21 -10.74
CA ARG A 97 12.50 2.15 -12.19
C ARG A 97 11.51 1.22 -12.87
N PHE A 98 11.33 0.01 -12.33
CA PHE A 98 10.38 -0.96 -12.88
C PHE A 98 8.93 -0.45 -12.86
N MET A 99 8.48 0.12 -11.75
CA MET A 99 7.10 0.61 -11.62
C MET A 99 6.85 1.83 -12.51
N SER A 100 7.80 2.78 -12.56
CA SER A 100 7.69 3.99 -13.37
C SER A 100 7.79 3.71 -14.87
N SER A 101 8.61 2.74 -15.30
CA SER A 101 8.73 2.37 -16.71
C SER A 101 7.55 1.56 -17.24
N SER A 102 6.87 0.82 -16.37
CA SER A 102 5.77 -0.09 -16.72
C SER A 102 4.56 0.64 -17.34
N LYS A 103 4.31 1.92 -16.97
CA LYS A 103 3.13 2.72 -17.37
C LYS A 103 1.76 2.05 -17.12
N LYS A 104 1.73 0.93 -16.41
CA LYS A 104 0.51 0.17 -16.07
C LYS A 104 -0.30 0.80 -14.94
N LEU A 105 0.30 1.69 -14.15
CA LEU A 105 -0.31 2.32 -13.00
C LEU A 105 -0.53 3.82 -13.28
N PRO A 106 -1.69 4.38 -12.89
CA PRO A 106 -1.87 5.82 -12.84
C PRO A 106 -0.82 6.48 -11.93
N ASN A 107 -0.39 7.69 -12.27
CA ASN A 107 0.65 8.41 -11.51
C ASN A 107 0.31 8.59 -10.02
N ALA A 108 -0.97 8.81 -9.69
CA ALA A 108 -1.40 8.92 -8.29
C ALA A 108 -1.18 7.61 -7.51
N THR A 109 -1.53 6.47 -8.13
CA THR A 109 -1.32 5.14 -7.54
C THR A 109 0.16 4.81 -7.43
N LEU A 110 0.96 5.16 -8.45
CA LEU A 110 2.41 4.95 -8.44
C LEU A 110 3.07 5.67 -7.25
N ARG A 111 2.72 6.94 -7.01
CA ARG A 111 3.22 7.70 -5.85
C ARG A 111 2.79 7.08 -4.54
N MET A 112 1.53 6.70 -4.40
CA MET A 112 1.03 6.06 -3.18
C MET A 112 1.75 4.74 -2.87
N VAL A 113 2.01 3.91 -3.89
CA VAL A 113 2.77 2.67 -3.72
C VAL A 113 4.21 2.98 -3.30
N TRP A 114 4.83 4.00 -3.90
CA TRP A 114 6.17 4.44 -3.53
C TRP A 114 6.26 4.93 -2.08
N ASP A 115 5.31 5.77 -1.65
CA ASP A 115 5.23 6.22 -0.25
C ASP A 115 5.09 5.04 0.71
N CYS A 116 4.34 4.01 0.32
CA CYS A 116 4.23 2.77 1.11
C CYS A 116 5.55 2.00 1.19
N ILE A 117 6.31 1.93 0.10
CA ILE A 117 7.63 1.25 0.06
C ILE A 117 8.62 1.98 0.96
N ILE A 118 8.74 3.29 0.81
CA ILE A 118 9.67 4.12 1.59
C ILE A 118 9.26 4.10 3.07
N GLY A 119 7.97 4.28 3.37
CA GLY A 119 7.47 4.20 4.74
C GLY A 119 7.72 2.82 5.38
N SER A 120 7.55 1.73 4.61
CA SER A 120 7.84 0.38 5.12
C SER A 120 9.34 0.18 5.36
N SER A 121 10.20 0.77 4.52
CA SER A 121 11.66 0.72 4.65
C SER A 121 12.08 1.39 5.95
N PHE A 122 11.60 2.62 6.18
CA PHE A 122 11.85 3.38 7.39
C PHE A 122 11.38 2.63 8.65
N LEU A 123 10.16 2.08 8.63
CA LEU A 123 9.66 1.29 9.76
C LEU A 123 10.49 0.03 10.02
N SER A 124 11.01 -0.62 8.99
CA SER A 124 11.87 -1.81 9.13
C SER A 124 13.22 -1.44 9.76
N LEU A 125 13.78 -0.27 9.41
CA LEU A 125 15.00 0.25 10.04
C LEU A 125 14.77 0.55 11.53
N LEU A 126 13.71 1.28 11.85
CA LEU A 126 13.35 1.59 13.24
C LEU A 126 13.09 0.33 14.06
N GLU A 127 12.41 -0.66 13.48
CA GLU A 127 12.22 -1.96 14.11
C GLU A 127 13.57 -2.64 14.40
N GLY A 128 14.50 -2.64 13.45
CA GLY A 128 15.85 -3.12 13.65
C GLY A 128 16.57 -2.41 14.80
N PHE A 129 16.59 -1.07 14.77
CA PHE A 129 17.27 -0.26 15.79
C PHE A 129 16.68 -0.43 17.18
N SER A 130 15.34 -0.53 17.28
CA SER A 130 14.66 -0.76 18.56
C SER A 130 15.04 -2.08 19.25
N ARG A 131 15.59 -3.04 18.50
CA ARG A 131 15.99 -4.35 19.00
C ARG A 131 17.48 -4.44 19.35
N VAL A 132 18.25 -3.36 19.11
CA VAL A 132 19.66 -3.28 19.50
C VAL A 132 19.75 -3.03 21.01
N LEU A 133 20.38 -3.96 21.74
CA LEU A 133 20.41 -3.96 23.20
C LEU A 133 21.36 -2.91 23.81
N THR A 134 22.49 -2.68 23.15
CA THR A 134 23.54 -1.76 23.62
C THR A 134 24.02 -0.92 22.44
N CYS A 135 24.10 0.39 22.63
CA CYS A 135 24.47 1.33 21.58
C CYS A 135 25.27 2.50 22.17
N SER A 136 26.47 2.74 21.62
CA SER A 136 27.34 3.86 21.98
C SER A 136 26.79 5.19 21.44
N THR A 137 27.43 6.31 21.79
CA THR A 137 27.05 7.61 21.22
C THR A 137 27.33 7.65 19.72
N GLU A 138 28.43 7.05 19.31
CA GLU A 138 28.87 6.88 17.93
C GLU A 138 27.92 5.94 17.17
N GLY A 139 27.48 4.85 17.80
CA GLY A 139 26.48 3.94 17.24
C GLY A 139 25.13 4.63 17.00
N ARG A 140 24.67 5.50 17.91
CA ARG A 140 23.46 6.31 17.70
C ARG A 140 23.62 7.33 16.57
N ALA A 141 24.81 7.93 16.46
CA ALA A 141 25.13 8.81 15.35
C ALA A 141 25.11 8.04 14.02
N LEU A 142 25.63 6.81 14.00
CA LEU A 142 25.58 5.92 12.83
C LEU A 142 24.14 5.52 12.47
N MET A 143 23.29 5.17 13.45
CA MET A 143 21.86 4.93 13.19
C MET A 143 21.17 6.16 12.58
N SER A 144 21.56 7.35 13.02
CA SER A 144 21.02 8.61 12.47
C SER A 144 21.50 8.84 11.04
N MET A 145 22.76 8.49 10.75
CA MET A 145 23.32 8.53 9.40
C MET A 145 22.62 7.53 8.47
N ASP A 146 22.38 6.31 8.94
CA ASP A 146 21.65 5.27 8.20
C ASP A 146 20.20 5.70 7.86
N LEU A 147 19.56 6.52 8.71
CA LEU A 147 18.22 7.07 8.44
C LEU A 147 18.22 8.28 7.50
N ALA A 148 19.34 9.01 7.42
CA ALA A 148 19.44 10.24 6.65
C ALA A 148 19.93 10.03 5.21
N ALA A 149 20.50 8.86 4.92
CA ALA A 149 20.92 8.42 3.59
C ALA A 149 19.72 8.26 2.64
#